data_AF-C5FRM5-F1
#
_entry.id   AF-C5FRM5-F1
#
_cell.length_a   1.000
_cell.length_b   1.000
_cell.length_c   1.000
_cell.angle_alpha   90.00
_cell.angle_beta   90.00
_cell.angle_gamma   90.00
#
_symmetry.space_group_name_H-M   'P 1'
#
loop_
_entity.id
_entity.type
_entity.pdbx_description
1 polymer ?
#
loop_
_entity_poly.entity_id
_entity_poly.type
_entity_poly.pdbx_seq_one_letter_code
_entity_poly.pdbx_strand_id
1 'polypeptide(L)'
;MIFGKNDNHVPAPGRDLIRNTLHEKGVCFSFYEAAWAQHAFIRDELSKGRYDPALTKVCAEMMFEVFGRTLKVELGERDGKKLVVENAC
;
A
#
# COMPACT_ATOMS: atom_id res chain seq x y z
N MET A 1 -0.17 0.32 -2.39
CA MET A 1 -0.39 1.77 -2.21
C MET A 1 -0.94 2.03 -0.82
N ILE A 2 -0.47 3.10 -0.16
CA ILE A 2 -0.85 3.46 1.20
C ILE A 2 -1.32 4.92 1.18
N PHE A 3 -2.51 5.19 1.70
CA PHE A 3 -3.12 6.51 1.77
C PHE A 3 -3.62 6.81 3.19
N GLY A 4 -3.61 8.09 3.58
CA GLY A 4 -4.37 8.55 4.74
C GLY A 4 -5.84 8.76 4.36
N LYS A 5 -6.78 8.23 5.15
CA LYS A 5 -8.23 8.38 4.87
C LYS A 5 -8.67 9.84 4.90
N ASN A 6 -8.03 10.64 5.77
CA ASN A 6 -8.28 12.06 6.00
C ASN A 6 -7.29 12.95 5.23
N ASP A 7 -6.54 12.41 4.27
CA ASP A 7 -5.71 13.22 3.37
C ASP A 7 -6.61 13.98 2.37
N ASN A 8 -6.57 15.30 2.42
CA ASN A 8 -7.33 16.18 1.53
C ASN A 8 -6.60 16.51 0.21
N HIS A 9 -5.32 16.19 0.08
CA HIS A 9 -4.58 16.31 -1.18
C HIS A 9 -5.01 15.23 -2.18
N VAL A 10 -5.45 14.07 -1.69
CA VAL A 10 -6.03 13.00 -2.51
C VAL A 10 -7.43 12.63 -1.98
N PRO A 11 -8.46 13.38 -2.38
CA PRO A 11 -9.83 13.18 -1.88
C PRO A 11 -10.38 11.80 -2.28
N ALA A 12 -11.47 11.37 -1.65
CA ALA A 12 -12.05 10.04 -1.86
C ALA A 12 -12.29 9.70 -3.35
N PRO A 13 -12.88 10.59 -4.19
CA PRO A 13 -13.07 10.30 -5.62
C PRO A 13 -11.75 10.08 -6.38
N GLY A 14 -10.67 10.76 -5.98
CA GLY A 14 -9.35 10.56 -6.57
C GLY A 14 -8.75 9.20 -6.21
N ARG A 15 -8.93 8.76 -4.97
CA ARG A 15 -8.50 7.43 -4.53
C ARG A 15 -9.30 6.32 -5.18
N ASP A 16 -10.60 6.53 -5.35
CA ASP A 16 -11.46 5.58 -6.05
C ASP A 16 -11.10 5.48 -7.54
N LEU A 17 -10.79 6.60 -8.20
CA LEU A 17 -10.29 6.59 -9.58
C LEU A 17 -9.01 5.75 -9.71
N ILE A 18 -8.01 5.98 -8.84
CA ILE A 18 -6.77 5.20 -8.83
C ILE A 18 -7.08 3.71 -8.66
N ARG A 19 -7.91 3.36 -7.68
CA ARG A 19 -8.26 1.96 -7.39
C ARG A 19 -8.96 1.30 -8.59
N ASN A 20 -9.95 1.98 -9.17
CA ASN A 20 -10.71 1.47 -10.31
C ASN A 20 -9.81 1.27 -11.53
N THR A 21 -8.95 2.25 -11.85
CA THR A 21 -8.01 2.13 -12.98
C THR A 21 -7.05 0.95 -12.79
N LEU A 22 -6.54 0.72 -11.58
CA LEU A 22 -5.65 -0.42 -11.33
C LEU A 22 -6.39 -1.76 -11.50
N HIS A 23 -7.65 -1.85 -11.06
CA HIS A 23 -8.49 -3.02 -11.29
C HIS A 23 -8.77 -3.26 -12.78
N GLU A 24 -9.20 -2.23 -13.51
CA GLU A 24 -9.49 -2.30 -14.95
C GLU A 24 -8.29 -2.74 -15.78
N LYS A 25 -7.08 -2.36 -15.35
CA LYS A 25 -5.82 -2.75 -16.00
C LYS A 25 -5.30 -4.12 -15.54
N GLY A 26 -6.00 -4.81 -14.65
CA GLY A 26 -5.59 -6.12 -14.14
C GLY A 26 -4.27 -6.10 -13.37
N VAL A 27 -3.91 -4.95 -12.76
CA VAL A 27 -2.68 -4.82 -11.99
C VAL A 27 -2.83 -5.60 -10.69
N CYS A 28 -1.79 -6.31 -10.27
CA CYS A 28 -1.73 -6.89 -8.92
C CYS A 28 -1.25 -5.81 -7.95
N PHE A 29 -2.11 -5.36 -7.04
CA PHE A 29 -1.77 -4.31 -6.07
C PHE A 29 -2.46 -4.54 -4.72
N SER A 30 -1.84 -4.02 -3.67
CA SER A 30 -2.48 -3.82 -2.37
C SER A 30 -2.88 -2.36 -2.24
N PHE A 31 -4.03 -2.09 -1.62
CA PHE A 31 -4.54 -0.73 -1.40
C PHE A 31 -4.95 -0.57 0.07
N TYR A 32 -4.27 0.29 0.80
CA TYR A 32 -4.50 0.49 2.22
C TYR A 32 -4.83 1.95 2.52
N GLU A 33 -5.90 2.18 3.29
CA GLU A 33 -6.34 3.49 3.74
C GLU A 33 -6.34 3.53 5.27
N ALA A 34 -5.43 4.28 5.87
CA ALA A 34 -5.36 4.43 7.32
C ALA A 34 -6.44 5.40 7.82
N ALA A 35 -7.38 4.90 8.63
CA ALA A 35 -8.64 5.56 8.98
C ALA A 35 -8.49 6.98 9.56
N TRP A 36 -7.44 7.23 10.35
CA TRP A 36 -7.23 8.52 11.02
C TRP A 36 -6.11 9.37 10.42
N ALA A 37 -5.37 8.83 9.44
CA ALA A 37 -4.17 9.47 8.95
C ALA A 37 -4.46 10.59 7.95
N GLN A 38 -3.73 11.70 8.08
CA GLN A 38 -3.73 12.84 7.17
C GLN A 38 -2.50 12.82 6.26
N HIS A 39 -2.37 13.78 5.35
CA HIS A 39 -1.16 13.93 4.53
C HIS A 39 0.13 13.97 5.37
N ALA A 40 1.17 13.27 4.88
CA ALA A 40 2.49 13.17 5.50
C ALA A 40 2.53 12.55 6.90
N PHE A 41 1.60 11.63 7.21
CA PHE A 41 1.54 10.94 8.50
C PHE A 41 2.75 10.05 8.83
N ILE A 42 3.56 9.68 7.82
CA ILE A 42 4.77 8.86 8.01
C ILE A 42 6.03 9.68 8.29
N ARG A 43 5.98 10.99 8.03
CA ARG A 43 7.14 11.86 8.15
C ARG A 43 7.21 12.36 9.59
N ASP A 44 8.34 12.16 10.25
CA ASP A 44 8.60 12.64 11.60
C ASP A 44 8.80 14.17 11.62
N GLU A 45 9.56 14.69 10.66
CA GLU A 45 9.80 16.13 10.49
C GLU A 45 8.79 16.80 9.54
N LEU A 46 8.54 18.11 9.74
CA LEU A 46 7.69 18.92 8.85
C LEU A 46 6.27 18.34 8.61
N SER A 47 5.77 17.51 9.52
CA SER A 47 4.48 16.82 9.39
C SER A 47 3.28 17.64 9.89
N LYS A 48 3.52 18.83 10.45
CA LYS A 48 2.50 19.68 11.07
C LYS A 48 1.71 18.94 12.18
N GLY A 49 2.40 18.10 12.96
CA GLY A 49 1.81 17.34 14.06
C GLY A 49 0.99 16.13 13.63
N ARG A 50 1.12 15.68 12.37
CA ARG A 50 0.37 14.56 11.79
C ARG A 50 1.11 13.24 11.86
N TYR A 51 2.35 13.26 12.33
CA TYR A 51 3.19 12.08 12.44
C TYR A 51 2.55 11.05 13.37
N ASP A 52 2.41 9.82 12.88
CA ASP A 52 1.97 8.67 13.66
C ASP A 52 3.07 7.59 13.62
N PRO A 53 3.90 7.47 14.67
CA PRO A 53 5.01 6.52 14.67
C PRO A 53 4.56 5.06 14.63
N ALA A 54 3.42 4.73 15.25
CA ALA A 54 2.90 3.37 15.29
C ALA A 54 2.43 2.94 13.90
N LEU A 55 1.67 3.82 13.23
CA LEU A 55 1.21 3.58 11.87
C LEU A 55 2.39 3.60 10.87
N THR A 56 3.38 4.45 11.09
CA THR A 56 4.61 4.49 10.26
C THR A 56 5.32 3.16 10.25
N LYS A 57 5.48 2.54 11.43
CA LYS A 57 6.08 1.20 11.55
C LYS A 57 5.31 0.17 10.72
N VAL A 58 3.98 0.13 10.84
CA VAL A 58 3.12 -0.78 10.06
C VAL A 58 3.30 -0.56 8.55
N CYS A 59 3.35 0.71 8.12
CA CYS A 59 3.59 1.05 6.72
C CYS A 59 4.96 0.61 6.21
N ALA A 60 6.00 0.76 7.04
CA ALA A 60 7.35 0.31 6.72
C ALA A 60 7.44 -1.21 6.63
N GLU A 61 6.79 -1.94 7.53
CA GLU A 61 6.73 -3.41 7.47
C GLU A 61 6.03 -3.91 6.20
N MET A 62 4.91 -3.29 5.79
CA MET A 62 4.27 -3.58 4.50
C MET A 62 5.21 -3.30 3.31
N MET A 63 6.00 -2.23 3.37
CA MET A 63 6.98 -1.90 2.32
C MET A 63 8.11 -2.94 2.25
N PHE A 64 8.68 -3.31 3.41
CA PHE A 64 9.75 -4.33 3.46
C PHE A 64 9.27 -5.69 3.00
N GLU A 65 8.01 -6.05 3.27
CA GLU A 65 7.41 -7.27 2.76
C GLU A 65 7.37 -7.27 1.22
N VAL A 66 6.93 -6.16 0.58
CA VAL A 66 6.92 -6.03 -0.88
C VAL A 66 8.32 -6.15 -1.48
N PHE A 67 9.31 -5.48 -0.89
CA PHE A 67 10.70 -5.60 -1.37
C PHE A 67 11.27 -6.99 -1.11
N GLY A 68 10.97 -7.57 0.04
CA GLY A 68 11.38 -8.92 0.41
C GLY A 68 10.94 -9.95 -0.62
N ARG A 69 9.68 -9.93 -1.04
CA ARG A 69 9.18 -10.88 -2.05
C ARG A 69 9.65 -10.58 -3.48
N THR A 70 10.01 -9.33 -3.78
CA THR A 70 10.32 -8.90 -5.17
C THR A 70 11.81 -8.93 -5.47
N LEU A 71 12.66 -8.67 -4.46
CA LEU A 71 14.09 -8.47 -4.64
C LEU A 71 14.94 -9.59 -4.03
N LYS A 72 14.40 -10.43 -3.12
CA LYS A 72 15.19 -11.52 -2.54
C LYS A 72 15.46 -12.60 -3.60
N VAL A 73 16.73 -12.71 -3.96
CA VAL A 73 17.27 -13.75 -4.84
C VAL A 73 17.30 -15.14 -4.19
N GLU A 74 17.23 -15.23 -2.87
CA GLU A 74 17.24 -16.51 -2.12
C GLU A 74 15.94 -17.32 -2.25
N LEU A 75 14.85 -16.68 -2.72
CA LEU A 75 13.56 -17.35 -2.91
C LEU A 75 13.48 -18.15 -4.22
N GLY A 76 14.55 -18.13 -5.03
CA GLY A 76 14.60 -18.75 -6.34
C GLY A 76 14.01 -17.86 -7.44
N GLU A 77 14.03 -18.36 -8.69
CA GLU A 77 13.42 -17.65 -9.81
C GLU A 77 11.89 -17.62 -9.68
N ARG A 78 11.30 -16.51 -10.13
CA ARG A 78 9.85 -16.42 -10.24
C ARG A 78 9.38 -17.44 -11.29
N ASP A 79 8.54 -18.39 -10.88
CA ASP A 79 8.07 -19.49 -11.73
C ASP A 79 7.28 -19.04 -12.98
N GLY A 80 6.87 -17.77 -13.03
CA GLY A 80 6.11 -17.17 -14.12
C GLY A 80 4.70 -17.74 -14.27
N LYS A 81 4.28 -18.62 -13.36
CA LYS A 81 2.98 -19.29 -13.45
C LYS A 81 1.89 -18.32 -13.04
N LYS A 82 0.78 -18.35 -13.76
CA LYS A 82 -0.42 -17.62 -13.36
C LYS A 82 -0.93 -18.23 -12.05
N LEU A 83 -1.02 -17.42 -11.01
CA LEU A 83 -1.63 -17.85 -9.74
C LEU A 83 -3.11 -18.18 -10.01
N VAL A 84 -3.48 -19.45 -9.82
CA VAL A 84 -4.88 -19.89 -9.80
C VAL A 84 -5.35 -19.77 -8.36
N VAL A 85 -6.19 -18.77 -8.09
CA VAL A 85 -6.78 -18.59 -6.76
C VAL A 85 -7.93 -19.58 -6.64
N GLU A 86 -7.74 -20.60 -5.79
CA GLU A 86 -8.79 -21.54 -5.45
C GLU A 86 -9.65 -20.97 -4.30
N ASN A 87 -10.96 -21.07 -4.43
CA ASN A 87 -11.88 -20.76 -3.34
C ASN A 87 -12.01 -22.01 -2.47
N ALA A 88 -11.07 -22.21 -1.55
CA ALA A 88 -11.28 -23.14 -0.44
C ALA A 88 -12.00 -22.38 0.69
N CYS A 89 -13.28 -22.68 0.88
CA CYS A 89 -14.05 -22.25 2.06
C CYS A 89 -13.79 -23.20 3.23
#